data_AF-A0A2N2SFV3-F1
#
_entry.id   AF-A0A2N2SFV3-F1
#
_cell.length_a   1.000
_cell.length_b   1.000
_cell.length_c   1.000
_cell.angle_alpha   90.00
_cell.angle_beta   90.00
_cell.angle_gamma   90.00
#
_symmetry.space_group_name_H-M   'P 1'
#
loop_
_entity.id
_entity.type
_entity.pdbx_description
1 polymer ?
#
loop_
_entity_poly.entity_id
_entity_poly.type
_entity_poly.pdbx_seq_one_letter_code
_entity_poly.pdbx_strand_id
1 'polypeptide(L)' 'LYLGRRLNAYIEGYSVEESDKLLDRLWAHCAKPEFSWTHKWKVGDLLIWDNRCAIHRRDGFDGSERRVMHRTQIKGRAPR' A
#
# COMPACT_ATOMS: atom_id res chain seq x y z
N LEU A 1 -3.50 -5.38 -9.89
CA LEU A 1 -4.48 -4.38 -9.40
C LEU A 1 -3.72 -3.12 -9.03
N TYR A 2 -4.19 -1.94 -9.46
CA TYR A 2 -3.53 -0.66 -9.19
C TYR A 2 -4.50 0.28 -8.48
N LEU A 3 -4.53 0.20 -7.15
CA LEU A 3 -5.42 1.02 -6.31
C LEU A 3 -4.69 2.30 -5.90
N GLY A 4 -5.41 3.43 -6.00
CA GLY A 4 -4.96 4.72 -5.50
C GLY A 4 -5.14 4.88 -3.99
N ARG A 5 -5.22 6.13 -3.53
CA ARG A 5 -5.61 6.41 -2.14
C ARG A 5 -7.09 6.11 -1.96
N ARG A 6 -7.49 5.67 -0.76
CA ARG A 6 -8.89 5.36 -0.48
C ARG A 6 -9.76 6.60 -0.22
N LEU A 7 -9.22 7.62 0.45
CA LEU A 7 -9.97 8.83 0.76
C LEU A 7 -10.36 9.55 -0.54
N ASN A 8 -11.66 9.82 -0.71
CA ASN A 8 -12.27 10.46 -1.88
C ASN A 8 -12.02 9.72 -3.21
N ALA A 9 -11.78 8.41 -3.18
CA ALA A 9 -11.71 7.60 -4.39
C ALA A 9 -13.09 7.12 -4.81
N TYR A 10 -13.31 7.08 -6.11
CA TYR A 10 -14.47 6.45 -6.73
C TYR A 10 -14.07 5.79 -8.06
N ILE A 11 -14.90 4.89 -8.56
CA ILE A 11 -14.74 4.23 -9.85
C ILE A 11 -15.63 4.96 -10.85
N GLU A 12 -15.02 5.48 -11.91
CA GLU A 12 -15.75 6.15 -12.98
C GLU A 12 -16.77 5.21 -13.62
N GLY A 13 -17.97 5.74 -13.89
CA GLY A 13 -19.08 4.98 -14.49
C GLY A 13 -19.95 4.20 -13.51
N TYR A 14 -19.64 4.22 -12.21
CA TYR A 14 -20.46 3.60 -11.15
C TYR A 14 -21.17 4.67 -10.32
N SER A 15 -22.28 4.31 -9.66
CA SER A 15 -22.80 5.12 -8.55
C SER A 15 -21.79 5.14 -7.39
N VAL A 16 -21.92 6.09 -6.46
CA VAL A 16 -21.06 6.17 -5.27
C VAL A 16 -21.14 4.88 -4.46
N GLU A 17 -22.36 4.36 -4.25
CA GLU A 17 -22.62 3.16 -3.47
C GLU A 17 -22.02 1.91 -4.14
N GLU A 18 -22.16 1.79 -5.47
CA GLU A 18 -21.58 0.66 -6.21
C GLU A 18 -20.06 0.73 -6.24
N SER A 19 -19.51 1.93 -6.43
CA SER A 19 -18.08 2.20 -6.37
C SER A 19 -17.50 1.82 -5.02
N ASP A 20 -18.10 2.29 -3.91
CA ASP A 20 -17.65 1.98 -2.55
C ASP A 20 -17.68 0.48 -2.28
N LYS A 21 -18.77 -0.19 -2.64
CA LYS A 21 -18.90 -1.65 -2.48
C LYS A 21 -17.84 -2.41 -3.27
N LEU A 22 -17.50 -1.96 -4.48
CA LEU A 22 -16.45 -2.59 -5.28
C LEU A 22 -15.06 -2.29 -4.72
N LEU A 23 -14.77 -1.04 -4.33
CA LEU A 23 -13.51 -0.66 -3.70
C LEU A 23 -13.28 -1.45 -2.40
N ASP A 24 -14.30 -1.63 -1.57
CA ASP A 24 -14.21 -2.44 -0.36
C ASP A 24 -13.78 -3.89 -0.64
N ARG A 25 -14.40 -4.52 -1.65
CA ARG A 25 -14.04 -5.88 -2.07
C ARG A 25 -12.61 -5.96 -2.59
N LEU A 26 -12.17 -4.98 -3.36
CA LEU A 26 -10.82 -4.91 -3.93
C LEU A 26 -9.77 -4.71 -2.82
N TRP A 27 -10.02 -3.80 -1.89
CA TRP A 27 -9.15 -3.57 -0.73
C TRP A 27 -9.08 -4.82 0.17
N ALA A 28 -10.22 -5.46 0.46
CA ALA A 28 -10.26 -6.69 1.24
C ALA A 28 -9.50 -7.84 0.55
N HIS A 29 -9.59 -7.96 -0.78
CA HIS A 29 -8.82 -8.94 -1.54
C HIS A 29 -7.32 -8.67 -1.46
N CYS A 30 -6.87 -7.42 -1.68
CA CYS A 30 -5.46 -7.06 -1.61
C CYS A 30 -4.84 -7.22 -0.22
N ALA A 31 -5.63 -7.07 0.84
CA ALA A 31 -5.16 -7.17 2.23
C ALA A 31 -5.11 -8.61 2.77
N LYS A 32 -5.44 -9.62 1.96
CA LYS A 32 -5.40 -11.02 2.41
C LYS A 32 -4.00 -11.43 2.88
N PRO A 33 -3.89 -12.26 3.93
CA PRO A 33 -2.59 -12.74 4.42
C PRO A 33 -1.77 -13.49 3.36
N GLU A 34 -2.41 -14.24 2.45
CA GLU A 34 -1.75 -14.99 1.37
C GLU A 34 -1.03 -14.10 0.33
N PHE A 35 -1.39 -12.82 0.24
CA PHE A 35 -0.73 -11.82 -0.60
C PHE A 35 0.14 -10.84 0.19
N SER A 36 0.29 -11.08 1.50
CA SER A 36 0.99 -10.19 2.41
C SER A 36 2.34 -10.77 2.82
N TRP A 37 3.33 -9.89 2.92
CA TRP A 37 4.64 -10.21 3.47
C TRP A 37 5.03 -9.13 4.49
N THR A 38 5.62 -9.56 5.61
CA THR A 38 6.01 -8.68 6.72
C THR A 38 7.52 -8.76 6.94
N HIS A 39 8.20 -7.61 6.80
CA HIS A 39 9.62 -7.48 7.14
C HIS A 39 9.81 -7.15 8.62
N LYS A 40 10.59 -7.97 9.33
CA LYS A 40 11.06 -7.65 10.69
C LYS A 40 12.43 -6.95 10.57
N TRP A 41 12.40 -5.63 10.66
CA TRP A 41 13.58 -4.77 10.50
C TRP A 41 14.69 -5.08 11.51
N LYS A 42 15.94 -5.10 11.02
CA LYS A 42 17.18 -5.02 11.80
C LYS A 42 18.02 -3.84 11.29
N VAL A 43 18.89 -3.32 12.16
CA VAL A 43 19.83 -2.27 11.76
C VAL A 43 20.73 -2.81 10.64
N GLY A 44 20.83 -2.05 9.55
CA GLY A 44 21.60 -2.43 8.36
C GLY A 44 20.78 -3.06 7.25
N ASP A 45 19.51 -3.44 7.49
CA ASP A 45 18.65 -3.99 6.45
C ASP A 45 18.39 -2.95 5.34
N LEU A 46 18.45 -3.42 4.09
CA LEU A 46 17.98 -2.70 2.92
C LEU A 46 16.81 -3.47 2.31
N LEU A 47 15.67 -2.79 2.15
CA LEU A 47 14.52 -3.32 1.43
C LEU A 47 14.35 -2.55 0.12
N ILE A 48 14.21 -3.30 -0.97
CA ILE A 48 13.86 -2.78 -2.29
C ILE A 48 12.56 -3.45 -2.71
N TRP A 49 11.58 -2.67 -3.16
CA TRP A 49 10.33 -3.19 -3.70
C TRP A 49 9.92 -2.46 -4.96
N ASP A 50 9.13 -3.11 -5.80
CA ASP A 50 8.51 -2.49 -6.97
C ASP A 50 7.22 -1.78 -6.58
N ASN A 51 7.24 -0.44 -6.60
CA ASN A 51 6.11 0.39 -6.18
C ASN A 51 4.93 0.38 -7.19
N ARG A 52 5.03 -0.35 -8.30
CA ARG A 52 3.95 -0.50 -9.29
C ARG A 52 3.01 -1.66 -8.98
N CYS A 53 3.51 -2.67 -8.27
CA CYS A 53 2.77 -3.91 -8.01
C CYS A 53 2.67 -4.28 -6.53
N ALA A 54 3.19 -3.45 -5.62
CA ALA A 54 3.08 -3.64 -4.19
C ALA A 54 2.41 -2.44 -3.50
N ILE A 55 1.48 -2.74 -2.60
CA ILE A 55 0.94 -1.79 -1.62
C ILE A 55 1.66 -2.07 -0.30
N HIS A 56 2.09 -1.02 0.41
CA HIS A 56 2.78 -1.17 1.68
C HIS A 56 2.10 -0.35 2.77
N ARG A 57 2.17 -0.86 4.00
CA ARG A 57 1.73 -0.18 5.22
C ARG A 57 2.75 -0.39 6.33
N ARG A 58 2.71 0.48 7.34
CA ARG A 58 3.38 0.24 8.61
C ARG A 58 2.31 -0.01 9.68
N ASP A 59 2.59 -0.92 10.60
CA ASP A 59 1.83 -1.00 11.84
C ASP A 59 2.21 0.17 12.77
N GLY A 60 1.35 0.44 13.76
CA GLY A 60 1.71 1.31 14.87
C GLY A 60 2.87 0.69 15.66
N PHE A 61 3.74 1.54 16.20
CA PHE A 61 4.81 1.17 17.11
C PHE A 61 4.81 2.14 18.29
N ASP A 62 5.53 1.80 19.36
CA ASP A 62 5.61 2.66 20.54
C ASP A 62 6.16 4.05 20.15
N GLY A 63 5.38 5.09 20.46
CA GLY A 63 5.75 6.48 20.18
C GLY A 63 6.94 6.97 21.01
N SER A 64 7.30 6.27 22.09
CA SER A 64 8.50 6.55 22.88
C SER A 64 9.79 6.10 22.18
N GLU A 65 9.69 5.18 21.21
CA GLU A 65 10.85 4.65 20.49
C GLU A 65 11.29 5.56 19.33
N ARG A 66 12.61 5.72 19.19
CA ARG A 66 13.20 6.44 18.05
C ARG A 66 13.40 5.51 16.85
N ARG A 67 12.80 5.86 15.71
CA ARG A 67 12.97 5.15 14.44
C ARG A 67 13.37 6.10 13.32
N VAL A 68 14.56 5.91 12.76
CA VAL A 68 15.09 6.69 11.62
C VAL A 68 15.29 5.76 10.43
N MET A 69 14.84 6.19 9.25
CA MET A 69 15.02 5.46 7.99
C MET A 69 15.50 6.41 6.91
N HIS A 70 16.40 5.92 6.06
CA HIS A 70 16.77 6.60 4.83
C HIS A 70 16.03 5.95 3.66
N ARG A 71 15.46 6.77 2.77
CA ARG A 71 14.73 6.29 1.60
C ARG A 71 15.12 7.11 0.38
N THR A 72 15.29 6.42 -0.74
CA THR A 72 15.30 7.02 -2.08
C THR A 72 14.15 6.45 -2.91
N GLN A 73 13.76 7.16 -3.97
CA GLN A 73 12.72 6.73 -4.90
C GLN A 73 13.26 6.74 -6.32
N ILE A 74 13.00 5.66 -7.05
CA ILE A 74 13.35 5.55 -8.47
C ILE A 74 12.14 6.00 -9.28
N LYS A 75 12.34 6.98 -10.18
CA LYS A 75 11.28 7.51 -11.04
C LYS A 75 10.78 6.44 -12.01
N GLY A 76 9.47 6.20 -12.00
CA GLY A 76 8.79 5.32 -12.94
C GLY A 76 8.31 6.02 -14.21
N ARG A 77 7.53 5.29 -15.01
CA ARG A 77 6.77 5.80 -16.16
C ARG A 77 5.26 5.70 -15.86
N ALA A 78 4.43 6.27 -16.72
CA ALA A 78 2.98 6.07 -16.63
C ALA A 78 2.65 4.56 -16.61
N PRO A 79 1.75 4.12 -15.70
CA PRO A 79 1.22 2.75 -15.72
C PRO A 79 0.60 2.42 -17.07
N ARG A 80 0.69 1.15 -17.47
CA ARG A 80 0.01 0.60 -18.66
C ARG A 80 -1.33 0.00 -18.26
#